data_AF-A0A932DEA1-F1
#
_entry.id   AF-A0A932DEA1-F1
#
_cell.length_a   1.000
_cell.length_b   1.000
_cell.length_c   1.000
_cell.angle_alpha   90.00
_cell.angle_beta   90.00
_cell.angle_gamma   90.00
#
_symmetry.space_group_name_H-M   'P 1'
#
loop_
_entity.id
_entity.type
_entity.pdbx_description
1 polymer ?
#
loop_
_entity_poly.entity_id
_entity_poly.type
_entity_poly.pdbx_seq_one_letter_code
_entity_poly.pdbx_strand_id
1 'polypeptide(L)'
;MNPAQPPSASPSIPTPPAAREVTVPPMTRNIHRVAFGLFLACFVASVAVLLGGQTAVEKWHWVEQLLIVLAAITTVVNLGCRLSAQNATVVVVLIALFATIAEMMDARSGVPFGPRTFTDALGDKMLRSVPWPMPLLWLAAILNSRGLARILMRPYRKTTYYGFWLIGVTGLLTAAFAVTLEPFATAVKHYWLWQSPARVLAWHTAPWANFLGWFATTILILGFTTPWFIHKHPLPPTMDLHPLFLWVLLSLYFATGCATQRIWDAVVVTGVIAGVVIAFAVRGVRT
;
A
#
# COMPACT_ATOMS: atom_id res chain seq x y z
N MET A 1 33.17 -70.92 1.99
CA MET A 1 32.50 -69.87 2.78
C MET A 1 33.31 -68.60 2.62
N ASN A 2 32.73 -67.58 1.96
CA ASN A 2 33.40 -66.30 1.69
C ASN A 2 33.13 -65.35 2.86
N PRO A 3 34.12 -64.69 3.48
CA PRO A 3 33.89 -63.80 4.61
C PRO A 3 33.14 -62.54 4.16
N ALA A 4 32.09 -62.18 4.91
CA ALA A 4 31.24 -61.02 4.63
C ALA A 4 32.03 -59.71 4.75
N GLN A 5 31.93 -58.86 3.72
CA GLN A 5 32.43 -57.48 3.77
C GLN A 5 31.62 -56.64 4.78
N PRO A 6 32.27 -55.77 5.56
CA PRO A 6 31.57 -54.83 6.43
C PRO A 6 30.84 -53.73 5.63
N PRO A 7 29.73 -53.19 6.15
CA PRO A 7 28.93 -52.17 5.47
C PRO A 7 29.72 -50.87 5.27
N SER A 8 29.64 -50.33 4.05
CA SER A 8 30.24 -49.05 3.67
C SER A 8 29.67 -47.90 4.49
N ALA A 9 30.55 -47.07 5.05
CA ALA A 9 30.18 -45.87 5.78
C ALA A 9 29.36 -44.93 4.88
N SER A 10 28.18 -44.54 5.36
CA SER A 10 27.32 -43.58 4.66
C SER A 10 28.04 -42.24 4.51
N PRO A 11 27.99 -41.59 3.32
CA PRO A 11 28.61 -40.29 3.12
C PRO A 11 27.99 -39.26 4.07
N SER A 12 28.83 -38.66 4.92
CA SER A 12 28.44 -37.58 5.81
C SER A 12 27.93 -36.39 4.99
N ILE A 13 26.64 -36.07 5.14
CA ILE A 13 26.04 -34.89 4.51
C ILE A 13 26.77 -33.66 5.04
N PRO A 14 27.41 -32.84 4.19
CA PRO A 14 28.07 -31.63 4.65
C PRO A 14 27.04 -30.70 5.26
N THR A 15 27.25 -30.33 6.53
CA THR A 15 26.45 -29.34 7.24
C THR A 15 26.40 -28.05 6.41
N PRO A 16 25.20 -27.53 6.09
CA PRO A 16 25.09 -26.29 5.35
C PRO A 16 25.79 -25.16 6.13
N PRO A 17 26.51 -24.26 5.43
CA PRO A 17 27.18 -23.14 6.08
C PRO A 17 26.16 -22.31 6.86
N ALA A 18 26.50 -21.97 8.11
CA ALA A 18 25.66 -21.18 8.99
C ALA A 18 25.14 -19.94 8.25
N ALA A 19 23.83 -19.76 8.23
CA ALA A 19 23.17 -18.64 7.57
C ALA A 19 23.76 -17.33 8.11
N ARG A 20 24.51 -16.62 7.26
CA ARG A 20 25.09 -15.32 7.59
C ARG A 20 23.94 -14.37 7.87
N GLU A 21 23.75 -13.96 9.12
CA GLU A 21 22.79 -12.91 9.47
C GLU A 21 23.19 -11.64 8.72
N VAL A 22 22.43 -11.31 7.68
CA VAL A 22 22.55 -10.00 7.03
C VAL A 22 21.94 -8.99 7.98
N THR A 23 22.78 -8.44 8.86
CA THR A 23 22.40 -7.35 9.75
C THR A 23 22.13 -6.10 8.91
N VAL A 24 20.89 -5.60 8.95
CA VAL A 24 20.55 -4.31 8.33
C VAL A 24 21.47 -3.23 8.93
N PRO A 25 22.13 -2.39 8.11
CA PRO A 25 23.02 -1.36 8.62
C PRO A 25 22.28 -0.46 9.63
N PRO A 26 22.92 -0.10 10.77
CA PRO A 26 22.28 0.72 11.81
C PRO A 26 21.80 2.08 11.29
N MET A 27 22.47 2.63 10.28
CA MET A 27 22.09 3.88 9.61
C MET A 27 20.70 3.81 8.96
N THR A 28 20.39 2.71 8.25
CA THR A 28 19.11 2.53 7.57
C THR A 28 17.94 2.44 8.57
N ARG A 29 18.17 1.81 9.72
CA ARG A 29 17.19 1.73 10.81
C ARG A 29 16.88 3.10 11.41
N ASN A 30 17.88 3.96 11.56
CA ASN A 30 17.68 5.32 12.08
C ASN A 30 16.92 6.19 11.09
N ILE A 31 17.26 6.13 9.79
CA ILE A 31 16.53 6.86 8.73
C ILE A 31 15.05 6.46 8.74
N HIS A 32 14.74 5.17 8.82
CA HIS A 32 13.36 4.69 8.90
C HIS A 32 12.60 5.24 10.10
N ARG A 33 13.22 5.24 11.29
CA ARG A 33 12.60 5.79 12.52
C ARG A 33 12.31 7.28 12.40
N VAL A 34 13.25 8.04 11.85
CA VAL A 34 13.07 9.49 11.64
C VAL A 34 11.95 9.73 10.63
N ALA A 35 11.96 9.04 9.48
CA ALA A 35 10.91 9.17 8.46
C ALA A 35 9.52 8.82 9.01
N PHE A 36 9.42 7.75 9.80
CA PHE A 36 8.15 7.35 10.41
C PHE A 36 7.70 8.31 11.52
N GLY A 37 8.64 8.83 12.33
CA GLY A 37 8.35 9.85 13.34
C GLY A 37 7.83 11.15 12.72
N LEU A 38 8.44 11.60 11.62
CA LEU A 38 7.97 12.75 10.84
C LEU A 38 6.59 12.49 10.24
N PHE A 39 6.36 11.30 9.68
CA PHE A 39 5.04 10.90 9.20
C PHE A 39 3.99 10.99 10.32
N LEU A 40 4.28 10.47 11.53
CA LEU A 40 3.33 10.49 12.64
C LEU A 40 3.04 11.92 13.13
N ALA A 41 4.06 12.76 13.22
CA ALA A 41 3.88 14.18 13.55
C ALA A 41 3.00 14.89 12.51
N CYS A 42 3.26 14.64 11.23
CA CYS A 42 2.47 15.19 10.13
C CYS A 42 1.03 14.63 10.13
N PHE A 43 0.84 13.35 10.44
CA PHE A 43 -0.48 12.74 10.59
C PHE A 43 -1.31 13.44 11.67
N VAL A 44 -0.73 13.66 12.86
CA VAL A 44 -1.40 14.37 13.95
C VAL A 44 -1.74 15.81 13.52
N ALA A 45 -0.82 16.49 12.84
CA ALA A 45 -1.07 17.83 12.31
C ALA A 45 -2.21 17.84 11.27
N SER A 46 -2.24 16.89 10.33
CA SER A 46 -3.31 16.77 9.33
C SER A 46 -4.67 16.49 9.98
N VAL A 47 -4.72 15.63 11.01
CA VAL A 47 -5.95 15.40 11.78
C VAL A 47 -6.40 16.67 12.50
N ALA A 48 -5.48 17.40 13.14
CA ALA A 48 -5.80 18.67 13.79
C ALA A 48 -6.33 19.71 12.79
N VAL A 49 -5.77 19.78 11.58
CA VAL A 49 -6.25 20.64 10.49
C VAL A 49 -7.68 20.26 10.08
N LEU A 50 -7.97 18.96 9.92
CA LEU A 50 -9.33 18.50 9.61
C LEU A 50 -10.35 18.89 10.69
N LEU A 51 -9.98 18.73 11.97
CA LEU A 51 -10.83 19.08 13.11
C LEU A 51 -11.00 20.59 13.29
N GLY A 52 -10.04 21.39 12.79
CA GLY A 52 -10.12 22.85 12.76
C GLY A 52 -11.14 23.43 11.77
N GLY A 53 -11.78 22.59 10.95
CA GLY A 53 -12.83 22.99 10.00
C GLY A 53 -12.29 23.49 8.65
N GLN A 54 -13.19 23.94 7.79
CA GLN A 54 -12.87 24.26 6.38
C GLN A 54 -11.82 25.38 6.24
N THR A 55 -11.87 26.42 7.06
CA THR A 55 -10.91 27.53 7.01
C THR A 55 -9.49 27.08 7.32
N ALA A 56 -9.32 26.14 8.26
CA ALA A 56 -8.02 25.53 8.56
C ALA A 56 -7.55 24.65 7.40
N VAL A 57 -8.46 23.86 6.82
CA VAL A 57 -8.15 22.98 5.67
C VAL A 57 -7.67 23.78 4.47
N GLU A 58 -8.32 24.88 4.12
CA GLU A 58 -7.92 25.75 3.00
C GLU A 58 -6.55 26.38 3.25
N LYS A 59 -6.33 26.94 4.45
CA LYS A 59 -5.07 27.59 4.82
C LYS A 59 -3.89 26.63 4.85
N TRP A 60 -4.10 25.40 5.33
CA TRP A 60 -3.05 24.41 5.58
C TRP A 60 -3.13 23.20 4.62
N HIS A 61 -3.63 23.41 3.40
CA HIS A 61 -3.78 22.35 2.39
C HIS A 61 -2.47 21.61 2.08
N TRP A 62 -1.33 22.30 2.16
CA TRP A 62 0.00 21.72 1.93
C TRP A 62 0.38 20.62 2.94
N VAL A 63 -0.18 20.64 4.16
CA VAL A 63 0.12 19.65 5.23
C VAL A 63 -0.31 18.25 4.78
N GLU A 64 -1.36 18.16 4.00
CA GLU A 64 -1.86 16.91 3.45
C GLU A 64 -1.00 16.36 2.32
N GLN A 65 -0.53 17.23 1.42
CA GLN A 65 0.44 16.83 0.40
C GLN A 65 1.72 16.31 1.05
N LEU A 66 2.18 16.99 2.12
CA LEU A 66 3.29 16.53 2.92
C LEU A 66 3.01 15.17 3.59
N LEU A 67 1.80 14.92 4.07
CA LEU A 67 1.40 13.62 4.63
C LEU A 67 1.55 12.50 3.59
N ILE A 68 1.09 12.71 2.35
CA ILE A 68 1.22 11.74 1.26
C ILE A 68 2.68 11.49 0.92
N VAL A 69 3.49 12.56 0.83
CA VAL A 69 4.93 12.47 0.58
C VAL A 69 5.62 11.67 1.67
N LEU A 70 5.37 11.98 2.94
CA LEU A 70 5.97 11.28 4.07
C LEU A 70 5.52 9.82 4.14
N ALA A 71 4.24 9.52 3.85
CA ALA A 71 3.74 8.16 3.75
C ALA A 71 4.49 7.37 2.68
N ALA A 72 4.69 7.95 1.50
CA ALA A 72 5.47 7.33 0.43
C ALA A 72 6.93 7.13 0.83
N ILE A 73 7.60 8.16 1.40
CA ILE A 73 8.98 8.08 1.85
C ILE A 73 9.17 6.97 2.89
N THR A 74 8.35 6.93 3.95
CA THR A 74 8.51 5.90 4.97
C THR A 74 8.23 4.49 4.43
N THR A 75 7.30 4.37 3.49
CA THR A 75 7.01 3.10 2.80
C THR A 75 8.20 2.64 1.95
N VAL A 76 8.81 3.54 1.19
CA VAL A 76 9.99 3.26 0.34
C VAL A 76 11.22 2.95 1.19
N VAL A 77 11.46 3.70 2.25
CA VAL A 77 12.56 3.43 3.19
C VAL A 77 12.38 2.06 3.83
N ASN A 78 11.17 1.71 4.28
CA ASN A 78 10.89 0.38 4.81
C ASN A 78 11.12 -0.73 3.78
N LEU A 79 10.76 -0.48 2.51
CA LEU A 79 11.03 -1.40 1.41
C LEU A 79 12.53 -1.59 1.19
N GLY A 80 13.31 -0.49 1.18
CA GLY A 80 14.76 -0.48 1.01
C GLY A 80 15.54 -1.10 2.18
N CYS A 81 14.98 -1.11 3.40
CA CYS A 81 15.53 -1.90 4.52
C CYS A 81 15.48 -3.40 4.26
N ARG A 82 14.61 -3.85 3.35
CA ARG A 82 14.34 -5.26 3.09
C ARG A 82 14.95 -5.69 1.78
N LEU A 83 14.74 -4.97 0.69
CA LEU A 83 15.27 -5.27 -0.64
C LEU A 83 16.63 -4.62 -0.88
N SER A 84 17.38 -5.09 -1.88
CA SER A 84 18.52 -4.32 -2.39
C SER A 84 18.04 -2.96 -2.89
N ALA A 85 18.89 -1.93 -2.76
CA ALA A 85 18.55 -0.57 -3.22
C ALA A 85 18.13 -0.56 -4.70
N GLN A 86 18.82 -1.34 -5.56
CA GLN A 86 18.47 -1.49 -6.97
C GLN A 86 17.05 -2.06 -7.17
N ASN A 87 16.71 -3.15 -6.49
CA ASN A 87 15.37 -3.74 -6.61
C ASN A 87 14.29 -2.81 -6.07
N ALA A 88 14.55 -2.15 -4.93
CA ALA A 88 13.62 -1.19 -4.36
C ALA A 88 13.38 -0.02 -5.34
N THR A 89 14.44 0.54 -5.93
CA THR A 89 14.32 1.61 -6.93
C THR A 89 13.51 1.17 -8.14
N VAL A 90 13.78 -0.01 -8.70
CA VAL A 90 13.01 -0.51 -9.85
C VAL A 90 11.53 -0.69 -9.50
N VAL A 91 11.22 -1.28 -8.35
CA VAL A 91 9.83 -1.44 -7.89
C VAL A 91 9.13 -0.09 -7.77
N VAL A 92 9.77 0.90 -7.13
CA VAL A 92 9.20 2.24 -6.94
C VAL A 92 8.95 2.93 -8.28
N VAL A 93 9.93 2.90 -9.18
CA VAL A 93 9.82 3.50 -10.52
C VAL A 93 8.72 2.84 -11.32
N LEU A 94 8.65 1.50 -11.33
CA LEU A 94 7.61 0.79 -12.07
C LEU A 94 6.21 1.07 -11.51
N ILE A 95 6.02 1.06 -10.18
CA ILE A 95 4.73 1.40 -9.59
C ILE A 95 4.32 2.83 -9.98
N ALA A 96 5.21 3.81 -9.80
CA ALA A 96 4.91 5.20 -10.13
C ALA A 96 4.61 5.38 -11.63
N LEU A 97 5.38 4.73 -12.50
CA LEU A 97 5.20 4.79 -13.96
C LEU A 97 3.85 4.19 -14.38
N PHE A 98 3.56 2.95 -14.00
CA PHE A 98 2.31 2.29 -14.39
C PHE A 98 1.09 2.96 -13.76
N ALA A 99 1.19 3.43 -12.52
CA ALA A 99 0.13 4.23 -11.90
C ALA A 99 -0.13 5.51 -12.72
N THR A 100 0.92 6.26 -13.06
CA THR A 100 0.78 7.48 -13.88
C THR A 100 0.17 7.17 -15.24
N ILE A 101 0.58 6.08 -15.91
CA ILE A 101 0.00 5.65 -17.18
C ILE A 101 -1.49 5.33 -17.03
N ALA A 102 -1.88 4.57 -16.01
CA ALA A 102 -3.28 4.23 -15.75
C ALA A 102 -4.12 5.50 -15.50
N GLU A 103 -3.60 6.43 -14.71
CA GLU A 103 -4.25 7.73 -14.45
C GLU A 103 -4.37 8.60 -15.71
N MET A 104 -3.35 8.60 -16.58
CA MET A 104 -3.41 9.31 -17.86
C MET A 104 -4.40 8.67 -18.84
N MET A 105 -4.49 7.34 -18.86
CA MET A 105 -5.48 6.62 -19.65
C MET A 105 -6.90 6.95 -19.16
N ASP A 106 -7.09 6.96 -17.84
CA ASP A 106 -8.37 7.30 -17.22
C ASP A 106 -8.78 8.75 -17.53
N ALA A 107 -7.88 9.71 -17.38
CA ALA A 107 -8.14 11.11 -17.69
C ALA A 107 -8.54 11.35 -19.16
N ARG A 108 -8.12 10.48 -20.09
CA ARG A 108 -8.44 10.59 -21.53
C ARG A 108 -9.66 9.78 -21.96
N SER A 109 -9.90 8.63 -21.34
CA SER A 109 -10.87 7.64 -21.81
C SER A 109 -11.95 7.27 -20.79
N GLY A 110 -11.78 7.65 -19.53
CA GLY A 110 -12.59 7.18 -18.41
C GLY A 110 -12.37 5.71 -18.04
N VAL A 111 -11.29 5.09 -18.51
CA VAL A 111 -10.91 3.70 -18.24
C VAL A 111 -9.49 3.69 -17.64
N PRO A 112 -9.22 2.94 -16.55
CA PRO A 112 -10.05 1.90 -15.97
C PRO A 112 -10.95 2.32 -14.81
N PHE A 113 -10.88 3.58 -14.33
CA PHE A 113 -11.52 3.97 -13.07
C PHE A 113 -12.93 4.53 -13.29
N GLY A 114 -13.14 5.26 -14.37
CA GLY A 114 -14.41 5.89 -14.71
C GLY A 114 -14.20 7.36 -15.08
N PRO A 115 -15.18 8.00 -15.73
CA PRO A 115 -15.04 9.40 -16.12
C PRO A 115 -14.99 10.29 -14.86
N ARG A 116 -13.83 10.92 -14.62
CA ARG A 116 -13.59 11.87 -13.55
C ARG A 116 -12.73 13.04 -13.99
N THR A 117 -12.86 14.16 -13.29
CA THR A 117 -12.01 15.34 -13.51
C THR A 117 -11.28 15.68 -12.23
N PHE A 118 -9.93 15.73 -12.31
CA PHE A 118 -9.10 16.20 -11.21
C PHE A 118 -9.24 17.72 -11.01
N THR A 119 -9.44 18.11 -9.76
CA THR A 119 -9.38 19.52 -9.35
C THR A 119 -7.95 19.89 -8.98
N ASP A 120 -7.73 21.15 -8.62
CA ASP A 120 -6.42 21.63 -8.18
C ASP A 120 -6.21 21.43 -6.66
N ALA A 121 -7.18 20.83 -5.97
CA ALA A 121 -7.13 20.62 -4.52
C ALA A 121 -6.09 19.57 -4.08
N LEU A 122 -5.85 18.54 -4.90
CA LEU A 122 -4.84 17.53 -4.59
C LEU A 122 -3.42 18.07 -4.82
N GLY A 123 -3.26 18.97 -5.78
CA GLY A 123 -1.99 19.58 -6.16
C GLY A 123 -1.88 19.73 -7.68
N ASP A 124 -0.81 20.39 -8.12
CA ASP A 124 -0.61 20.70 -9.53
C ASP A 124 -0.58 19.45 -10.42
N LYS A 125 -1.17 19.58 -11.61
CA LYS A 125 -1.26 18.50 -12.59
C LYS A 125 0.07 18.34 -13.32
N MET A 126 0.72 17.22 -13.10
CA MET A 126 1.84 16.74 -13.90
C MET A 126 1.32 16.23 -15.26
N LEU A 127 2.11 16.41 -16.33
CA LEU A 127 1.73 15.99 -17.69
C LEU A 127 0.35 16.50 -18.13
N ARG A 128 -0.05 17.68 -17.62
CA ARG A 128 -1.34 18.37 -17.86
C ARG A 128 -2.60 17.62 -17.41
N SER A 129 -2.49 16.42 -16.85
CA SER A 129 -3.65 15.53 -16.63
C SER A 129 -3.72 14.92 -15.23
N VAL A 130 -2.59 14.59 -14.61
CA VAL A 130 -2.55 13.78 -13.37
C VAL A 130 -1.87 14.57 -12.25
N PRO A 131 -2.50 14.74 -11.08
CA PRO A 131 -1.86 15.39 -9.93
C PRO A 131 -0.58 14.68 -9.50
N TRP A 132 0.48 15.43 -9.22
CA TRP A 132 1.78 14.84 -8.83
C TRP A 132 1.76 13.98 -7.54
N PRO A 133 0.84 14.17 -6.56
CA PRO A 133 0.78 13.27 -5.41
C PRO A 133 0.18 11.90 -5.73
N MET A 134 -0.51 11.74 -6.87
CA MET A 134 -1.25 10.52 -7.18
C MET A 134 -0.34 9.28 -7.30
N PRO A 135 0.82 9.33 -8.01
CA PRO A 135 1.75 8.21 -8.03
C PRO A 135 2.34 7.86 -6.65
N LEU A 136 2.49 8.86 -5.77
CA LEU A 136 2.95 8.65 -4.39
C LEU A 136 1.89 7.97 -3.53
N LEU A 137 0.62 8.33 -3.72
CA LEU A 137 -0.51 7.66 -3.09
C LEU A 137 -0.60 6.20 -3.54
N TRP A 138 -0.42 5.92 -4.83
CA TRP A 138 -0.34 4.58 -5.38
C TRP A 138 0.80 3.75 -4.77
N LEU A 139 1.99 4.35 -4.61
CA LEU A 139 3.12 3.71 -3.92
C LEU A 139 2.76 3.32 -2.48
N ALA A 140 2.22 4.26 -1.70
CA ALA A 140 1.79 4.00 -0.33
C ALA A 140 0.69 2.92 -0.29
N ALA A 141 -0.31 3.00 -1.15
CA ALA A 141 -1.43 2.06 -1.18
C ALA A 141 -0.97 0.64 -1.53
N ILE A 142 -0.24 0.45 -2.64
CA ILE A 142 0.17 -0.88 -3.11
C ILE A 142 1.19 -1.52 -2.16
N LEU A 143 2.24 -0.79 -1.78
CA LEU A 143 3.33 -1.39 -0.99
C LEU A 143 2.89 -1.70 0.44
N ASN A 144 2.04 -0.86 1.05
CA ASN A 144 1.50 -1.15 2.38
C ASN A 144 0.47 -2.28 2.34
N SER A 145 -0.40 -2.31 1.33
CA SER A 145 -1.33 -3.43 1.09
C SER A 145 -0.57 -4.75 0.84
N ARG A 146 0.55 -4.72 0.13
CA ARG A 146 1.40 -5.90 -0.10
C ARG A 146 2.07 -6.36 1.20
N GLY A 147 2.57 -5.42 1.99
CA GLY A 147 3.12 -5.69 3.31
C GLY A 147 2.10 -6.39 4.20
N LEU A 148 0.89 -5.85 4.24
CA LEU A 148 -0.24 -6.38 4.97
C LEU A 148 -0.66 -7.77 4.46
N ALA A 149 -0.78 -7.96 3.14
CA ALA A 149 -1.09 -9.26 2.53
C ALA A 149 -0.11 -10.35 2.96
N ARG A 150 1.19 -10.04 3.12
CA ARG A 150 2.19 -11.00 3.64
C ARG A 150 1.97 -11.39 5.10
N ILE A 151 1.40 -10.50 5.91
CA ILE A 151 1.03 -10.79 7.32
C ILE A 151 -0.18 -11.70 7.33
N LEU A 152 -1.23 -11.33 6.58
CA LEU A 152 -2.49 -12.08 6.50
C LEU A 152 -2.28 -13.50 5.94
N MET A 153 -1.42 -13.62 4.92
CA MET A 153 -1.15 -14.88 4.24
C MET A 153 -0.06 -15.73 4.90
N ARG A 154 0.49 -15.30 6.05
CA ARG A 154 1.55 -16.04 6.75
C ARG A 154 1.19 -17.51 7.06
N PRO A 155 -0.04 -17.84 7.53
CA PRO A 155 -0.43 -19.23 7.76
C PRO A 155 -0.40 -20.11 6.49
N TYR A 156 -0.57 -19.49 5.31
CA TYR A 156 -0.77 -20.16 4.04
C TYR A 156 0.49 -20.22 3.16
N ARG A 157 1.67 -19.90 3.71
CA ARG A 157 2.95 -19.85 2.98
C ARG A 157 3.35 -21.16 2.30
N LYS A 158 2.86 -22.31 2.78
CA LYS A 158 3.19 -23.63 2.24
C LYS A 158 2.34 -24.02 1.01
N THR A 159 1.40 -23.17 0.60
CA THR A 159 0.54 -23.46 -0.56
C THR A 159 1.27 -23.24 -1.89
N THR A 160 1.05 -24.12 -2.87
CA THR A 160 1.68 -24.07 -4.19
C THR A 160 1.44 -22.74 -4.92
N TYR A 161 0.27 -22.13 -4.72
CA TYR A 161 -0.14 -20.89 -5.38
C TYR A 161 0.04 -19.63 -4.52
N TYR A 162 0.87 -19.67 -3.48
CA TYR A 162 1.06 -18.56 -2.54
C TYR A 162 1.35 -17.22 -3.23
N GLY A 163 2.18 -17.21 -4.28
CA GLY A 163 2.51 -16.00 -5.03
C GLY A 163 1.28 -15.34 -5.68
N PHE A 164 0.42 -16.13 -6.33
CA PHE A 164 -0.81 -15.64 -6.95
C PHE A 164 -1.81 -15.15 -5.90
N TRP A 165 -1.97 -15.88 -4.80
CA TRP A 165 -2.80 -15.44 -3.69
C TRP A 165 -2.30 -14.13 -3.08
N LEU A 166 -0.99 -13.97 -2.93
CA LEU A 166 -0.40 -12.73 -2.42
C LEU A 166 -0.72 -11.54 -3.33
N ILE A 167 -0.64 -11.72 -4.65
CA ILE A 167 -1.00 -10.69 -5.64
C ILE A 167 -2.50 -10.35 -5.53
N GLY A 168 -3.38 -11.37 -5.51
CA GLY A 168 -4.82 -11.18 -5.41
C GLY A 168 -5.25 -10.48 -4.12
N VAL A 169 -4.74 -10.92 -2.96
CA VAL A 169 -5.03 -10.30 -1.66
C VAL A 169 -4.47 -8.87 -1.60
N THR A 170 -3.30 -8.61 -2.19
CA THR A 170 -2.78 -7.24 -2.28
C THR A 170 -3.71 -6.36 -3.11
N GLY A 171 -4.18 -6.85 -4.27
CA GLY A 171 -5.15 -6.14 -5.09
C GLY A 171 -6.44 -5.82 -4.34
N LEU A 172 -6.99 -6.79 -3.60
CA LEU A 172 -8.20 -6.60 -2.80
C LEU A 172 -7.99 -5.57 -1.69
N LEU A 173 -6.86 -5.60 -0.99
CA LEU A 173 -6.53 -4.63 0.06
C LEU A 173 -6.32 -3.22 -0.51
N THR A 174 -5.71 -3.10 -1.69
CA THR A 174 -5.57 -1.81 -2.37
C THR A 174 -6.92 -1.27 -2.84
N ALA A 175 -7.81 -2.12 -3.37
CA ALA A 175 -9.17 -1.72 -3.72
C ALA A 175 -10.00 -1.34 -2.48
N ALA A 176 -9.85 -2.05 -1.37
CA ALA A 176 -10.46 -1.70 -0.09
C ALA A 176 -9.94 -0.35 0.43
N PHE A 177 -8.64 -0.08 0.29
CA PHE A 177 -8.07 1.25 0.57
C PHE A 177 -8.74 2.33 -0.27
N ALA A 178 -8.94 2.09 -1.57
CA ALA A 178 -9.66 3.01 -2.45
C ALA A 178 -11.12 3.23 -2.00
N VAL A 179 -11.83 2.19 -1.55
CA VAL A 179 -13.19 2.33 -0.97
C VAL A 179 -13.21 3.28 0.23
N THR A 180 -12.19 3.23 1.10
CA THR A 180 -12.07 4.15 2.24
C THR A 180 -11.67 5.57 1.83
N LEU A 181 -10.89 5.70 0.76
CA LEU A 181 -10.41 6.98 0.23
C LEU A 181 -11.50 7.76 -0.51
N GLU A 182 -12.37 7.10 -1.28
CA GLU A 182 -13.29 7.79 -2.20
C GLU A 182 -14.18 8.84 -1.53
N PRO A 183 -14.91 8.55 -0.43
CA PRO A 183 -15.79 9.56 0.19
C PRO A 183 -14.99 10.76 0.73
N PHE A 184 -13.77 10.50 1.20
CA PHE A 184 -12.86 11.56 1.65
C PHE A 184 -12.41 12.42 0.47
N ALA A 185 -11.96 11.78 -0.61
CA ALA A 185 -11.46 12.47 -1.80
C ALA A 185 -12.53 13.31 -2.49
N THR A 186 -13.77 12.82 -2.60
CA THR A 186 -14.84 13.49 -3.35
C THR A 186 -15.62 14.50 -2.52
N ALA A 187 -15.94 14.16 -1.26
CA ALA A 187 -16.83 14.98 -0.43
C ALA A 187 -16.10 15.85 0.60
N VAL A 188 -14.92 15.44 1.07
CA VAL A 188 -14.17 16.21 2.10
C VAL A 188 -13.15 17.14 1.45
N LYS A 189 -12.40 16.63 0.47
CA LYS A 189 -11.28 17.37 -0.15
C LYS A 189 -11.49 17.79 -1.59
N HIS A 190 -12.55 17.28 -2.23
CA HIS A 190 -12.88 17.56 -3.63
C HIS A 190 -11.70 17.37 -4.59
N TYR A 191 -10.84 16.37 -4.37
CA TYR A 191 -9.67 16.09 -5.22
C TYR A 191 -10.05 15.80 -6.67
N TRP A 192 -11.17 15.09 -6.85
CA TRP A 192 -11.75 14.82 -8.15
C TRP A 192 -13.26 14.80 -8.06
N LEU A 193 -13.88 15.08 -9.19
CA LEU A 193 -15.32 15.05 -9.37
C LEU A 193 -15.66 13.95 -10.37
N TRP A 194 -16.56 13.06 -9.99
CA TRP A 194 -17.06 12.00 -10.86
C TRP A 194 -18.11 12.53 -11.82
N GLN A 195 -17.98 12.19 -13.10
CA GLN A 195 -18.94 12.54 -14.17
C GLN A 195 -19.80 11.33 -14.55
N SER A 196 -20.00 10.40 -13.61
CA SER A 196 -20.71 9.15 -13.86
C SER A 196 -22.20 9.40 -14.13
N PRO A 197 -22.81 8.73 -15.13
CA PRO A 197 -24.25 8.83 -15.38
C PRO A 197 -25.06 8.40 -14.15
N ALA A 198 -26.18 9.07 -13.89
CA ALA A 198 -27.02 8.85 -12.70
C ALA A 198 -27.55 7.41 -12.51
N ARG A 199 -27.51 6.58 -13.56
CA ARG A 199 -27.97 5.18 -13.53
C ARG A 199 -26.88 4.17 -13.15
N VAL A 200 -25.63 4.60 -12.99
CA VAL A 200 -24.52 3.73 -12.62
C VAL A 200 -24.50 3.55 -11.11
N LEU A 201 -24.42 2.30 -10.64
CA LEU A 201 -24.26 2.01 -9.22
C LEU A 201 -22.94 2.64 -8.72
N ALA A 202 -23.04 3.47 -7.69
CA ALA A 202 -21.93 4.27 -7.20
C ALA A 202 -21.83 4.25 -5.66
N TRP A 203 -20.60 4.35 -5.17
CA TRP A 203 -20.25 4.55 -3.76
C TRP A 203 -19.79 6.00 -3.59
N HIS A 204 -20.60 6.84 -2.92
CA HIS A 204 -20.33 8.29 -2.79
C HIS A 204 -19.87 8.95 -4.09
N THR A 205 -20.65 8.79 -5.17
CA THR A 205 -20.40 9.23 -6.56
C THR A 205 -19.37 8.44 -7.37
N ALA A 206 -18.52 7.63 -6.72
CA ALA A 206 -17.55 6.80 -7.42
C ALA A 206 -18.22 5.54 -8.03
N PRO A 207 -18.10 5.28 -9.33
CA PRO A 207 -18.65 4.07 -9.93
C PRO A 207 -17.92 2.83 -9.40
N TRP A 208 -18.61 1.68 -9.26
CA TRP A 208 -17.94 0.44 -8.82
C TRP A 208 -16.81 -0.02 -9.75
N ALA A 209 -16.84 0.40 -11.01
CA ALA A 209 -15.76 0.24 -11.96
C ALA A 209 -14.43 0.81 -11.44
N ASN A 210 -14.45 1.89 -10.63
CA ASN A 210 -13.27 2.46 -9.99
C ASN A 210 -12.53 1.42 -9.15
N PHE A 211 -13.23 0.75 -8.22
CA PHE A 211 -12.60 -0.21 -7.31
C PHE A 211 -12.09 -1.45 -8.07
N LEU A 212 -12.80 -1.86 -9.12
CA LEU A 212 -12.32 -2.92 -10.01
C LEU A 212 -11.08 -2.47 -10.80
N GLY A 213 -11.04 -1.21 -11.24
CA GLY A 213 -9.88 -0.59 -11.88
C GLY A 213 -8.68 -0.52 -10.94
N TRP A 214 -8.89 -0.17 -9.66
CA TRP A 214 -7.85 -0.20 -8.63
C TRP A 214 -7.29 -1.61 -8.41
N PHE A 215 -8.19 -2.61 -8.33
CA PHE A 215 -7.81 -4.02 -8.23
C PHE A 215 -7.01 -4.50 -9.44
N ALA A 216 -7.52 -4.29 -10.66
CA ALA A 216 -6.90 -4.74 -11.90
C ALA A 216 -5.55 -4.05 -12.15
N THR A 217 -5.48 -2.73 -11.95
CA THR A 217 -4.24 -1.94 -12.06
C THR A 217 -3.20 -2.45 -11.06
N THR A 218 -3.61 -2.74 -9.81
CA THR A 218 -2.71 -3.30 -8.81
C THR A 218 -2.16 -4.67 -9.24
N ILE A 219 -3.01 -5.57 -9.75
CA ILE A 219 -2.57 -6.88 -10.24
C ILE A 219 -1.58 -6.73 -11.39
N LEU A 220 -1.86 -5.83 -12.34
CA LEU A 220 -0.99 -5.56 -13.47
C LEU A 220 0.39 -5.08 -13.00
N ILE A 221 0.40 -4.06 -12.13
CA ILE A 221 1.62 -3.51 -11.54
C ILE A 221 2.40 -4.59 -10.78
N LEU A 222 1.72 -5.41 -9.99
CA LEU A 222 2.36 -6.50 -9.25
C LEU A 222 2.87 -7.60 -10.17
N GLY A 223 2.17 -7.91 -11.25
CA GLY A 223 2.64 -8.85 -12.28
C GLY A 223 4.00 -8.44 -12.84
N PHE A 224 4.17 -7.16 -13.14
CA PHE A 224 5.44 -6.63 -13.63
C PHE A 224 6.49 -6.42 -12.52
N THR A 225 6.11 -6.13 -11.29
CA THR A 225 7.09 -5.84 -10.22
C THR A 225 7.51 -7.07 -9.41
N THR A 226 6.75 -8.17 -9.47
CA THR A 226 6.99 -9.42 -8.71
C THR A 226 8.43 -9.96 -8.84
N PRO A 227 9.07 -10.00 -10.02
CA PRO A 227 10.44 -10.50 -10.14
C PRO A 227 11.44 -9.76 -9.25
N TRP A 228 11.26 -8.45 -9.04
CA TRP A 228 12.13 -7.62 -8.22
C TRP A 228 11.84 -7.71 -6.72
N PHE A 229 10.68 -8.24 -6.34
CA PHE A 229 10.37 -8.57 -4.94
C PHE A 229 11.00 -9.89 -4.48
N ILE A 230 11.53 -10.71 -5.40
CA ILE A 230 12.16 -11.98 -5.04
C ILE A 230 13.59 -11.72 -4.57
N HIS A 231 13.82 -12.00 -3.29
CA HIS A 231 15.16 -11.97 -2.72
C HIS A 231 15.99 -13.14 -3.24
N LYS A 232 17.14 -12.83 -3.84
CA LYS A 232 18.15 -13.84 -4.22
C LYS A 232 18.85 -14.46 -3.00
N HIS A 233 18.77 -13.81 -1.84
CA HIS A 233 19.27 -14.30 -0.56
C HIS A 233 18.13 -14.32 0.47
N PRO A 234 17.65 -15.50 0.90
CA PRO A 234 16.52 -15.59 1.82
C PRO A 234 16.92 -15.03 3.19
N LEU A 235 16.37 -13.85 3.51
CA LEU A 235 16.45 -13.29 4.86
C LEU A 235 15.47 -14.04 5.78
N PRO A 236 15.81 -14.26 7.06
CA PRO A 236 14.86 -14.77 8.02
C PRO A 236 13.62 -13.87 8.04
N PRO A 237 12.40 -14.42 8.02
CA PRO A 237 11.18 -13.64 7.91
C PRO A 237 10.95 -12.83 9.19
N THR A 238 11.44 -11.60 9.22
CA THR A 238 11.14 -10.65 10.30
C THR A 238 9.73 -10.13 10.15
N MET A 239 8.98 -10.16 11.25
CA MET A 239 7.62 -9.61 11.30
C MET A 239 7.69 -8.09 11.18
N ASP A 240 6.93 -7.54 10.24
CA ASP A 240 6.88 -6.10 9.99
C ASP A 240 5.45 -5.61 10.11
N LEU A 241 5.17 -4.86 11.17
CA LEU A 241 3.86 -4.25 11.37
C LEU A 241 3.79 -2.85 10.77
N HIS A 242 4.91 -2.29 10.29
CA HIS A 242 4.93 -0.93 9.72
C HIS A 242 3.90 -0.74 8.58
N PRO A 243 3.77 -1.67 7.61
CA PRO A 243 2.74 -1.56 6.57
C PRO A 243 1.30 -1.54 7.10
N LEU A 244 1.03 -2.32 8.16
CA LEU A 244 -0.27 -2.33 8.82
C LEU A 244 -0.55 -0.98 9.47
N PHE A 245 0.41 -0.41 10.20
CA PHE A 245 0.25 0.89 10.84
C PHE A 245 -0.03 2.01 9.82
N LEU A 246 0.74 2.09 8.73
CA LEU A 246 0.50 3.11 7.70
C LEU A 246 -0.87 2.95 7.05
N TRP A 247 -1.23 1.72 6.68
CA TRP A 247 -2.53 1.45 6.06
C TRP A 247 -3.68 1.87 6.98
N VAL A 248 -3.63 1.45 8.25
CA VAL A 248 -4.69 1.78 9.23
C VAL A 248 -4.71 3.28 9.57
N LEU A 249 -3.56 3.92 9.74
CA LEU A 249 -3.51 5.36 10.03
C LEU A 249 -4.05 6.18 8.86
N LEU A 250 -3.70 5.87 7.62
CA LEU A 250 -4.27 6.55 6.45
C LEU A 250 -5.78 6.34 6.35
N SER A 251 -6.27 5.11 6.54
CA SER A 251 -7.72 4.86 6.60
C SER A 251 -8.41 5.61 7.74
N LEU A 252 -7.76 5.74 8.90
CA LEU A 252 -8.27 6.53 10.02
C LEU A 252 -8.31 8.03 9.70
N TYR A 253 -7.32 8.55 8.98
CA TYR A 253 -7.33 9.94 8.49
C TYR A 253 -8.53 10.18 7.58
N PHE A 254 -8.79 9.28 6.63
CA PHE A 254 -9.96 9.38 5.73
C PHE A 254 -11.27 9.32 6.51
N ALA A 255 -11.41 8.36 7.43
CA ALA A 255 -12.58 8.25 8.29
C ALA A 255 -12.79 9.51 9.14
N THR A 256 -11.71 10.11 9.65
CA THR A 256 -11.79 11.36 10.43
C THR A 256 -12.35 12.49 9.58
N GLY A 257 -11.87 12.66 8.34
CA GLY A 257 -12.40 13.66 7.42
C GLY A 257 -13.87 13.40 7.05
N CYS A 258 -14.25 12.14 6.82
CA CYS A 258 -15.66 11.79 6.58
C CYS A 258 -16.55 12.12 7.79
N ALA A 259 -16.04 11.90 9.01
CA ALA A 259 -16.76 12.23 10.24
C ALA A 259 -16.98 13.75 10.40
N THR A 260 -16.00 14.59 10.02
CA THR A 260 -16.19 16.06 10.07
C THR A 260 -17.28 16.55 9.12
N GLN A 261 -17.52 15.83 8.02
CA GLN A 261 -18.60 16.08 7.06
C GLN A 261 -19.88 15.27 7.35
N ARG A 262 -19.97 14.57 8.50
CA ARG A 262 -21.11 13.74 8.92
C ARG A 262 -21.47 12.59 7.96
N ILE A 263 -20.48 12.07 7.23
CA ILE A 263 -20.61 10.95 6.30
C ILE A 263 -20.41 9.63 7.07
N TRP A 264 -21.38 9.27 7.91
CA TRP A 264 -21.23 8.20 8.90
C TRP A 264 -21.17 6.78 8.30
N ASP A 265 -21.84 6.56 7.17
CA ASP A 265 -21.75 5.31 6.42
C ASP A 265 -20.33 5.03 5.95
N ALA A 266 -19.63 6.03 5.40
CA ALA A 266 -18.21 5.91 5.05
C ALA A 266 -17.32 5.61 6.27
N VAL A 267 -17.60 6.23 7.42
CA VAL A 267 -16.88 5.97 8.68
C VAL A 267 -17.08 4.53 9.14
N VAL A 268 -18.31 4.04 9.13
CA VAL A 268 -18.66 2.67 9.54
C VAL A 268 -18.01 1.65 8.60
N VAL A 269 -18.10 1.85 7.27
CA VAL A 269 -17.46 0.97 6.29
C VAL A 269 -15.95 0.94 6.49
N THR A 270 -15.32 2.09 6.69
CA THR A 270 -13.88 2.17 6.94
C THR A 270 -13.49 1.45 8.23
N GLY A 271 -14.27 1.63 9.30
CA GLY A 271 -14.07 0.94 10.58
C GLY A 271 -14.21 -0.57 10.47
N VAL A 272 -15.20 -1.06 9.72
CA VAL A 272 -15.40 -2.50 9.47
C VAL A 272 -14.22 -3.07 8.67
N ILE A 273 -13.80 -2.42 7.58
CA ILE A 273 -12.67 -2.88 6.77
C ILE A 273 -11.40 -2.92 7.64
N ALA A 274 -11.09 -1.84 8.37
CA ALA A 274 -9.92 -1.80 9.25
C ALA A 274 -9.99 -2.85 10.36
N GLY A 275 -11.16 -3.06 10.98
CA GLY A 275 -11.37 -4.08 12.01
C GLY A 275 -11.14 -5.50 11.49
N VAL A 276 -11.68 -5.83 10.30
CA VAL A 276 -11.44 -7.12 9.63
C VAL A 276 -9.95 -7.30 9.34
N VAL A 277 -9.31 -6.30 8.74
CA VAL A 277 -7.87 -6.33 8.43
C VAL A 277 -7.03 -6.58 9.68
N ILE A 278 -7.30 -5.84 10.76
CA ILE A 278 -6.58 -5.99 12.04
C ILE A 278 -6.82 -7.39 12.62
N ALA A 279 -8.05 -7.89 12.62
CA ALA A 279 -8.38 -9.22 13.13
C ALA A 279 -7.61 -10.32 12.39
N PHE A 280 -7.55 -10.26 11.05
CA PHE A 280 -6.76 -11.20 10.26
C PHE A 280 -5.25 -11.01 10.44
N ALA A 281 -4.77 -9.77 10.59
CA ALA A 281 -3.37 -9.50 10.89
C ALA A 281 -2.95 -10.10 12.24
N VAL A 282 -3.76 -9.93 13.29
CA VAL A 282 -3.51 -10.53 14.62
C VAL A 282 -3.49 -12.06 14.55
N ARG A 283 -4.38 -12.68 13.77
CA ARG A 283 -4.35 -14.13 13.52
C ARG A 283 -3.06 -14.56 12.82
N GLY A 284 -2.66 -13.85 11.77
CA GLY A 284 -1.43 -14.11 11.04
C GLY A 284 -0.16 -13.92 11.85
N VAL A 285 -0.19 -13.06 12.88
CA VAL A 285 0.93 -12.86 13.82
C VAL A 285 1.09 -14.03 14.80
N ARG A 286 -0.03 -14.63 15.25
CA ARG A 286 -0.04 -15.73 16.25
C ARG A 286 0.39 -17.08 15.69
N THR A 287 0.27 -17.29 14.38
CA THR A 287 0.77 -18.46 13.62
C THR A 287 2.21 -18.28 13.17
#